data_AF-A0A0C3A5P9-F1
#
_entry.id   AF-A0A0C3A5P9-F1
#
_cell.length_a   1.000
_cell.length_b   1.000
_cell.length_c   1.000
_cell.angle_alpha   90.00
_cell.angle_beta   90.00
_cell.angle_gamma   90.00
#
_symmetry.space_group_name_H-M   'P 1'
#
loop_
_entity.id
_entity.type
_entity.pdbx_description
1 polymer ?
#
loop_
_entity_poly.entity_id
_entity_poly.type
_entity_poly.pdbx_seq_one_letter_code
_entity_poly.pdbx_strand_id
1 'polypeptide(L)'
;MDSGVLRSHVDDGRVYRTPAARRSPRRLSRVVAAVAAGTALLGAGIVACGSNEPKVAIPEGIPPGTGSPTPPIDINAPGRSADQLADWAAGLSDDIGIGTTALEAYGYAAAVMAETLPSCGIGWTTLAGIGSVESRHGTYDGSSVDAFGQVAPTIRGIPLDGGPGVAEIPDTDGGAMDGDPVHDRAMGPMQFIPETWLKWGVDANGDGRVDPDNIDDAALTAARYLCARGGDLTAAAGWQQALMAYNLSGDYLALVRDRASAYSVGVRPD
;
A
#
# COMPACT_ATOMS: atom_id res chain seq x y z
N MET A 1 -56.50 -35.30 13.55
CA MET A 1 -57.17 -35.97 12.41
C MET A 1 -57.26 -34.89 11.34
N ASP A 2 -56.25 -34.72 10.47
CA ASP A 2 -55.69 -35.70 9.51
C ASP A 2 -56.71 -35.96 8.37
N SER A 3 -56.39 -35.85 7.08
CA SER A 3 -55.10 -35.56 6.40
C SER A 3 -55.33 -34.84 5.06
N GLY A 4 -54.26 -34.45 4.32
CA GLY A 4 -54.40 -34.04 2.91
C GLY A 4 -53.36 -33.07 2.36
N VAL A 5 -52.30 -33.58 1.73
CA VAL A 5 -51.38 -32.80 0.89
C VAL A 5 -51.81 -32.89 -0.58
N LEU A 6 -51.74 -31.80 -1.33
CA LEU A 6 -51.82 -31.80 -2.79
C LEU A 6 -50.60 -31.12 -3.41
N ARG A 7 -49.81 -31.89 -4.15
CA ARG A 7 -48.74 -31.41 -5.04
C ARG A 7 -49.30 -31.26 -6.46
N SER A 8 -49.05 -30.13 -7.11
CA SER A 8 -49.23 -30.01 -8.56
C SER A 8 -48.03 -30.63 -9.29
N HIS A 9 -48.20 -31.82 -9.84
CA HIS A 9 -47.26 -32.38 -10.81
C HIS A 9 -47.40 -31.68 -12.17
N VAL A 10 -46.26 -31.50 -12.86
CA VAL A 10 -46.22 -31.32 -14.32
C VAL A 10 -46.03 -32.71 -14.93
N ASP A 11 -46.77 -33.03 -15.98
CA ASP A 11 -46.74 -34.34 -16.66
C ASP A 11 -46.48 -34.20 -18.17
N ASP A 12 -46.08 -35.30 -18.82
CA ASP A 12 -45.33 -35.32 -20.08
C ASP A 12 -46.20 -35.15 -21.35
N GLY A 13 -45.58 -34.66 -22.43
CA GLY A 13 -46.21 -34.26 -23.69
C GLY A 13 -45.44 -34.66 -24.95
N ARG A 14 -44.65 -35.74 -24.91
CA ARG A 14 -43.84 -36.20 -26.06
C ARG A 14 -44.67 -36.82 -27.18
N VAL A 15 -44.26 -36.52 -28.41
CA VAL A 15 -44.46 -37.39 -29.59
C VAL A 15 -43.11 -37.65 -30.27
N TYR A 16 -42.80 -38.90 -30.58
CA TYR A 16 -41.51 -39.35 -31.11
C TYR A 16 -41.53 -39.58 -32.63
N ARG A 17 -40.40 -39.31 -33.32
CA ARG A 17 -39.95 -40.04 -34.51
C ARG A 17 -38.42 -40.19 -34.53
N THR A 18 -37.96 -41.34 -35.03
CA THR A 18 -36.56 -41.85 -35.06
C THR A 18 -36.50 -43.03 -36.05
N PRO A 19 -35.33 -43.65 -36.37
CA PRO A 19 -33.97 -43.12 -36.54
C PRO A 19 -33.24 -43.68 -37.80
N ALA A 20 -32.06 -43.14 -38.17
CA ALA A 20 -30.97 -43.84 -38.88
C ALA A 20 -29.75 -42.90 -39.06
N ALA A 21 -28.47 -43.31 -39.04
CA ALA A 21 -27.84 -44.54 -38.52
C ALA A 21 -26.36 -44.26 -38.15
N ARG A 22 -25.73 -45.15 -37.35
CA ARG A 22 -24.33 -45.02 -36.89
C ARG A 22 -23.30 -45.44 -37.96
N ARG A 23 -22.08 -44.88 -37.90
CA ARG A 23 -20.84 -45.63 -37.52
C ARG A 23 -19.56 -44.76 -37.50
N SER A 24 -18.83 -44.81 -36.39
CA SER A 24 -17.36 -44.83 -36.38
C SER A 24 -16.90 -46.31 -36.28
N PRO A 25 -15.59 -46.65 -36.42
CA PRO A 25 -14.72 -46.64 -35.22
C PRO A 25 -13.19 -46.53 -35.43
N ARG A 26 -12.49 -46.42 -34.29
CA ARG A 26 -11.14 -46.95 -33.95
C ARG A 26 -9.85 -46.32 -34.52
N ARG A 27 -9.01 -45.89 -33.57
CA ARG A 27 -7.53 -45.85 -33.67
C ARG A 27 -6.94 -47.26 -33.62
N LEU A 28 -5.73 -47.43 -34.15
CA LEU A 28 -4.76 -48.47 -33.77
C LEU A 28 -3.33 -47.93 -34.02
N SER A 29 -2.31 -48.54 -33.44
CA SER A 29 -0.93 -48.01 -33.39
C SER A 29 0.13 -49.12 -33.25
N ARG A 30 1.43 -48.75 -33.32
CA ARG A 30 2.67 -49.57 -33.15
C ARG A 30 3.17 -50.24 -34.46
N VAL A 31 4.47 -50.49 -34.74
CA VAL A 31 5.77 -50.14 -34.07
C VAL A 31 6.99 -50.47 -34.99
N VAL A 32 8.12 -49.73 -34.87
CA VAL A 32 9.53 -50.07 -35.27
C VAL A 32 9.86 -50.36 -36.77
N ALA A 33 11.02 -50.02 -37.35
CA ALA A 33 12.10 -49.01 -37.16
C ALA A 33 13.02 -49.11 -38.45
N ALA A 34 14.30 -48.71 -38.58
CA ALA A 34 15.33 -48.01 -37.78
C ALA A 34 16.49 -47.54 -38.73
N VAL A 35 17.35 -46.59 -38.30
CA VAL A 35 18.70 -46.25 -38.88
C VAL A 35 18.69 -45.70 -40.33
N ALA A 36 19.35 -44.61 -40.72
CA ALA A 36 20.00 -43.45 -40.08
C ALA A 36 20.18 -42.38 -41.23
N ALA A 37 20.79 -41.19 -41.12
CA ALA A 37 21.56 -40.51 -40.07
C ALA A 37 21.19 -38.99 -40.11
N GLY A 38 22.02 -37.94 -39.87
CA GLY A 38 23.43 -37.83 -39.50
C GLY A 38 24.08 -36.51 -39.95
N THR A 39 23.87 -35.41 -39.23
CA THR A 39 24.67 -34.17 -39.35
C THR A 39 24.59 -33.40 -38.04
N ALA A 40 25.73 -32.85 -37.58
CA ALA A 40 25.78 -31.98 -36.41
C ALA A 40 25.71 -30.50 -36.83
N LEU A 41 24.87 -29.72 -36.15
CA LEU A 41 24.92 -28.26 -36.17
C LEU A 41 24.92 -27.75 -34.73
N LEU A 42 25.68 -26.68 -34.50
CA LEU A 42 26.10 -26.28 -33.16
C LEU A 42 24.91 -25.87 -32.29
N GLY A 43 24.84 -26.45 -31.09
CA GLY A 43 24.03 -25.90 -30.01
C GLY A 43 24.62 -24.56 -29.58
N ALA A 44 24.10 -23.46 -30.11
CA ALA A 44 24.38 -22.12 -29.61
C ALA A 44 23.81 -22.01 -28.19
N GLY A 45 24.64 -22.27 -27.19
CA GLY A 45 24.28 -22.13 -25.78
C GLY A 45 24.00 -20.67 -25.47
N ILE A 46 22.72 -20.28 -25.50
CA ILE A 46 22.28 -19.00 -24.95
C ILE A 46 22.50 -19.09 -23.44
N VAL A 47 23.65 -18.58 -22.99
CA VAL A 47 23.89 -18.32 -21.57
C VAL A 47 22.91 -17.23 -21.17
N ALA A 48 21.77 -17.63 -20.60
CA ALA A 48 20.90 -16.73 -19.90
C ALA A 48 21.66 -16.20 -18.68
N CYS A 49 22.16 -14.98 -18.77
CA CYS A 49 22.75 -14.24 -17.65
C CYS A 49 21.65 -13.86 -16.65
N GLY A 50 21.10 -14.85 -15.95
CA GLY A 50 20.38 -14.58 -14.71
C GLY A 50 21.38 -14.00 -13.71
N SER A 51 21.09 -12.81 -13.19
CA SER A 51 21.88 -12.20 -12.12
C SER A 51 21.77 -13.07 -10.87
N ASN A 52 22.84 -13.78 -10.54
CA ASN A 52 23.01 -14.49 -9.27
C ASN A 52 23.32 -13.51 -8.11
N GLU A 53 22.71 -12.33 -8.12
CA GLU A 53 22.78 -11.42 -6.98
C GLU A 53 21.95 -12.02 -5.84
N PRO A 54 22.50 -12.11 -4.62
CA PRO A 54 21.72 -12.55 -3.47
C PRO A 54 20.56 -11.58 -3.26
N LYS A 55 19.31 -12.10 -3.23
CA LYS A 55 18.18 -11.30 -2.78
C LYS A 55 18.49 -10.76 -1.39
N VAL A 56 18.46 -9.44 -1.23
CA VAL A 56 18.63 -8.78 0.07
C VAL A 56 17.53 -9.30 1.01
N ALA A 57 17.94 -9.80 2.18
CA ALA A 57 17.00 -10.38 3.14
C ALA A 57 16.26 -9.27 3.89
N ILE A 58 14.95 -9.19 3.73
CA ILE A 58 14.08 -8.23 4.42
C ILE A 58 14.04 -8.60 5.92
N PRO A 59 14.37 -7.68 6.85
CA PRO A 59 14.36 -7.98 8.29
C PRO A 59 12.95 -8.19 8.84
N GLU A 60 12.73 -9.27 9.60
CA GLU A 60 11.44 -9.56 10.24
C GLU A 60 11.19 -8.80 11.56
N GLY A 61 12.12 -7.94 11.98
CA GLY A 61 12.10 -7.25 13.27
C GLY A 61 10.91 -6.30 13.47
N ILE A 62 10.59 -6.04 14.74
CA ILE A 62 9.65 -5.01 15.17
C ILE A 62 10.35 -4.19 16.28
N PRO A 63 10.48 -2.85 16.16
CA PRO A 63 10.13 -2.06 14.97
C PRO A 63 10.97 -2.45 13.74
N PRO A 64 10.52 -2.08 12.52
CA PRO A 64 11.32 -2.15 11.30
C PRO A 64 12.62 -1.33 11.42
N GLY A 65 13.59 -1.61 10.54
CA GLY A 65 14.83 -0.81 10.47
C GLY A 65 14.56 0.66 10.11
N THR A 66 15.41 1.56 10.59
CA THR A 66 15.28 3.02 10.32
C THR A 66 15.63 3.43 8.88
N GLY A 67 16.23 2.52 8.10
CA GLY A 67 16.73 2.80 6.76
C GLY A 67 17.96 3.70 6.73
N SER A 68 18.32 4.16 5.53
CA SER A 68 19.35 5.17 5.30
C SER A 68 19.05 6.42 6.13
N PRO A 69 19.99 6.94 6.93
CA PRO A 69 19.76 8.15 7.71
C PRO A 69 19.57 9.35 6.79
N THR A 70 18.66 10.25 7.15
CA THR A 70 18.53 11.56 6.51
C THR A 70 19.77 12.43 6.82
N PRO A 71 20.23 13.28 5.89
CA PRO A 71 21.21 14.31 6.23
C PRO A 71 20.64 15.33 7.22
N PRO A 72 21.49 16.09 7.94
CA PRO A 72 21.04 17.24 8.73
C PRO A 72 20.41 18.31 7.82
N ILE A 73 19.29 18.87 8.26
CA ILE A 73 18.52 19.93 7.57
C ILE A 73 18.11 21.00 8.58
N ASP A 74 17.83 22.22 8.13
CA ASP A 74 17.13 23.22 8.96
C ASP A 74 15.62 23.02 8.83
N ILE A 75 14.95 22.52 9.87
CA ILE A 75 13.50 22.28 9.86
C ILE A 75 12.66 23.57 9.97
N ASN A 76 13.30 24.73 10.09
CA ASN A 76 12.65 26.04 10.16
C ASN A 76 13.01 26.90 8.92
N ALA A 77 13.58 26.29 7.87
CA ALA A 77 13.92 26.99 6.64
C ALA A 77 12.66 27.51 5.90
N PRO A 78 12.74 28.67 5.22
CA PRO A 78 11.58 29.26 4.56
C PRO A 78 11.14 28.47 3.33
N GLY A 79 9.83 28.21 3.22
CA GLY A 79 9.24 27.36 2.19
C GLY A 79 9.31 25.87 2.56
N ARG A 80 9.27 25.01 1.55
CA ARG A 80 9.23 23.55 1.74
C ARG A 80 10.57 23.03 2.24
N SER A 81 10.74 22.99 3.56
CA SER A 81 11.98 22.54 4.22
C SER A 81 12.41 21.12 3.82
N ALA A 82 11.49 20.28 3.35
CA ALA A 82 11.75 18.95 2.80
C ALA A 82 12.61 18.97 1.52
N ASP A 83 12.65 20.06 0.76
CA ASP A 83 13.49 20.20 -0.46
C ASP A 83 14.99 20.01 -0.17
N GLN A 84 15.43 20.23 1.07
CA GLN A 84 16.81 19.98 1.53
C GLN A 84 17.19 18.49 1.46
N LEU A 85 16.23 17.58 1.31
CA LEU A 85 16.43 16.13 1.23
C LEU A 85 16.52 15.61 -0.21
N ALA A 86 16.41 16.46 -1.24
CA ALA A 86 16.31 16.05 -2.64
C ALA A 86 17.45 15.13 -3.11
N ASP A 87 18.72 15.44 -2.81
CA ASP A 87 19.86 14.58 -3.17
C ASP A 87 19.82 13.21 -2.46
N TRP A 88 19.33 13.17 -1.22
CA TRP A 88 19.17 11.93 -0.43
C TRP A 88 18.02 11.08 -0.96
N ALA A 89 16.89 11.71 -1.29
CA ALA A 89 15.72 11.03 -1.85
C ALA A 89 15.97 10.54 -3.28
N ALA A 90 16.62 11.34 -4.12
CA ALA A 90 16.99 10.94 -5.48
C ALA A 90 17.99 9.77 -5.50
N GLY A 91 18.87 9.69 -4.50
CA GLY A 91 19.80 8.56 -4.30
C GLY A 91 19.15 7.26 -3.80
N LEU A 92 17.83 7.22 -3.62
CA LEU A 92 17.07 6.06 -3.12
C LEU A 92 15.83 5.74 -3.97
N SER A 93 15.15 6.77 -4.50
CA SER A 93 13.86 6.75 -5.20
C SER A 93 13.62 5.51 -6.06
N ASP A 94 14.52 5.27 -7.01
CA ASP A 94 14.33 4.28 -8.07
C ASP A 94 14.46 2.83 -7.54
N ASP A 95 15.39 2.60 -6.60
CA ASP A 95 15.65 1.28 -6.00
C ASP A 95 14.49 0.83 -5.10
N ILE A 96 13.87 1.75 -4.36
CA ILE A 96 12.73 1.46 -3.47
C ILE A 96 11.35 1.71 -4.08
N GLY A 97 11.29 2.36 -5.25
CA GLY A 97 10.05 2.67 -5.96
C GLY A 97 9.17 3.74 -5.30
N ILE A 98 9.77 4.67 -4.54
CA ILE A 98 9.07 5.82 -3.92
C ILE A 98 9.51 7.09 -4.65
N GLY A 99 8.56 7.83 -5.23
CA GLY A 99 8.88 9.08 -5.92
C GLY A 99 9.47 10.14 -4.98
N THR A 100 10.43 10.92 -5.48
CA THR A 100 11.30 11.81 -4.69
C THR A 100 10.54 12.69 -3.69
N THR A 101 9.51 13.43 -4.12
CA THR A 101 8.72 14.31 -3.23
C THR A 101 8.11 13.58 -2.03
N ALA A 102 7.61 12.35 -2.24
CA ALA A 102 7.03 11.54 -1.17
C ALA A 102 8.10 11.05 -0.19
N LEU A 103 9.28 10.71 -0.69
CA LEU A 103 10.39 10.26 0.14
C LEU A 103 10.99 11.41 0.96
N GLU A 104 11.14 12.60 0.36
CA GLU A 104 11.48 13.85 1.05
C GLU A 104 10.48 14.14 2.19
N ALA A 105 9.17 14.04 1.93
CA ALA A 105 8.13 14.23 2.94
C ALA A 105 8.28 13.27 4.15
N TYR A 106 8.51 11.98 3.90
CA TYR A 106 8.73 11.00 4.97
C TYR A 106 10.05 11.25 5.74
N GLY A 107 11.10 11.66 5.04
CA GLY A 107 12.39 12.01 5.65
C GLY A 107 12.29 13.27 6.51
N TYR A 108 11.62 14.31 6.02
CA TYR A 108 11.38 15.56 6.73
C TYR A 108 10.52 15.36 7.97
N ALA A 109 9.41 14.63 7.85
CA ALA A 109 8.56 14.28 8.98
C ALA A 109 9.33 13.51 10.09
N ALA A 110 10.22 12.59 9.71
CA ALA A 110 11.10 11.91 10.67
C ALA A 110 12.13 12.85 11.30
N ALA A 111 12.74 13.76 10.54
CA ALA A 111 13.70 14.75 11.03
C ALA A 111 13.06 15.73 12.03
N VAL A 112 11.88 16.27 11.72
CA VAL A 112 11.10 17.14 12.63
C VAL A 112 10.79 16.42 13.94
N MET A 113 10.36 15.16 13.91
CA MET A 113 10.11 14.40 15.14
C MET A 113 11.39 14.04 15.90
N ALA A 114 12.52 13.84 15.22
CA ALA A 114 13.81 13.60 15.86
C ALA A 114 14.34 14.83 16.63
N GLU A 115 14.06 16.05 16.17
CA GLU A 115 14.40 17.28 16.89
C GLU A 115 13.38 17.62 17.99
N THR A 116 12.08 17.55 17.67
CA THR A 116 11.01 18.04 18.57
C THR A 116 10.55 17.03 19.62
N LEU A 117 10.70 15.72 19.37
CA LEU A 117 10.34 14.64 20.31
C LEU A 117 11.30 13.43 20.14
N PRO A 118 12.61 13.59 20.40
CA PRO A 118 13.63 12.54 20.17
C PRO A 118 13.32 11.20 20.87
N SER A 119 12.59 11.21 21.98
CA SER A 119 12.15 10.00 22.69
C SER A 119 11.11 9.16 21.94
N CYS A 120 10.57 9.65 20.82
CA CYS A 120 9.70 8.85 19.94
C CYS A 120 10.50 7.92 19.02
N GLY A 121 11.60 8.40 18.43
CA GLY A 121 12.45 7.60 17.53
C GLY A 121 11.76 7.07 16.26
N ILE A 122 10.73 7.75 15.74
CA ILE A 122 10.08 7.35 14.48
C ILE A 122 11.04 7.44 13.29
N GLY A 123 11.15 6.36 12.51
CA GLY A 123 11.91 6.33 11.26
C GLY A 123 11.03 6.61 10.03
N TRP A 124 11.60 7.27 9.02
CA TRP A 124 10.92 7.55 7.74
C TRP A 124 10.37 6.28 7.07
N THR A 125 11.02 5.14 7.29
CA THR A 125 10.60 3.81 6.81
C THR A 125 9.22 3.41 7.31
N THR A 126 8.81 3.82 8.52
CA THR A 126 7.46 3.56 9.05
C THR A 126 6.42 4.40 8.32
N LEU A 127 6.71 5.68 8.05
CA LEU A 127 5.82 6.57 7.29
C LEU A 127 5.69 6.13 5.83
N ALA A 128 6.80 5.72 5.21
CA ALA A 128 6.81 5.09 3.89
C ALA A 128 6.01 3.78 3.88
N GLY A 129 6.16 2.93 4.91
CA GLY A 129 5.38 1.70 5.07
C GLY A 129 3.87 1.95 5.10
N ILE A 130 3.43 2.99 5.83
CA ILE A 130 2.02 3.43 5.87
C ILE A 130 1.58 3.96 4.50
N GLY A 131 2.23 4.99 3.97
CA GLY A 131 1.83 5.59 2.69
C GLY A 131 1.85 4.62 1.50
N SER A 132 2.69 3.58 1.56
CA SER A 132 2.67 2.44 0.63
C SER A 132 1.36 1.66 0.67
N VAL A 133 0.83 1.39 1.88
CA VAL A 133 -0.43 0.68 2.11
C VAL A 133 -1.63 1.57 1.78
N GLU A 134 -1.64 2.81 2.26
CA GLU A 134 -2.78 3.72 2.13
C GLU A 134 -3.01 4.22 0.70
N SER A 135 -1.93 4.55 -0.03
CA SER A 135 -2.06 5.30 -1.29
C SER A 135 -1.01 5.00 -2.35
N ARG A 136 -0.12 4.02 -2.12
CA ARG A 136 1.10 3.81 -2.92
C ARG A 136 1.91 5.11 -3.04
N HIS A 137 2.09 5.82 -1.93
CA HIS A 137 2.81 7.10 -1.86
C HIS A 137 2.16 8.21 -2.71
N GLY A 138 0.83 8.34 -2.64
CA GLY A 138 0.08 9.34 -3.41
C GLY A 138 -0.14 9.00 -4.89
N THR A 139 0.01 7.73 -5.29
CA THR A 139 -0.12 7.27 -6.69
C THR A 139 -1.31 6.33 -6.95
N TYR A 140 -2.23 6.22 -5.99
CA TYR A 140 -3.44 5.42 -6.12
C TYR A 140 -4.45 6.02 -7.14
N ASP A 141 -5.19 5.13 -7.81
CA ASP A 141 -6.21 5.41 -8.84
C ASP A 141 -5.85 6.45 -9.92
N GLY A 142 -4.56 6.53 -10.28
CA GLY A 142 -4.06 7.45 -11.31
C GLY A 142 -3.70 8.85 -10.79
N SER A 143 -3.69 9.04 -9.47
CA SER A 143 -3.13 10.23 -8.83
C SER A 143 -1.60 10.30 -8.97
N SER A 144 -1.05 11.49 -8.79
CA SER A 144 0.39 11.72 -8.62
C SER A 144 0.66 12.82 -7.62
N VAL A 145 1.79 12.72 -6.92
CA VAL A 145 2.39 13.81 -6.15
C VAL A 145 3.10 14.76 -7.11
N ASP A 146 2.94 16.08 -6.94
CA ASP A 146 3.68 17.08 -7.70
C ASP A 146 5.02 17.49 -7.03
N ALA A 147 5.58 18.64 -7.40
CA ALA A 147 6.84 19.16 -6.83
C ALA A 147 6.67 19.92 -5.51
N PHE A 148 5.44 20.20 -5.07
CA PHE A 148 5.11 20.91 -3.83
C PHE A 148 4.40 20.00 -2.81
N GLY A 149 4.40 18.68 -3.06
CA GLY A 149 3.76 17.67 -2.24
C GLY A 149 2.26 17.47 -2.52
N GLN A 150 1.65 18.23 -3.42
CA GLN A 150 0.21 18.14 -3.69
C GLN A 150 -0.11 16.84 -4.44
N VAL A 151 -1.07 16.07 -3.92
CA VAL A 151 -1.63 14.91 -4.62
C VAL A 151 -2.80 15.36 -5.51
N ALA A 152 -2.76 14.95 -6.78
CA ALA A 152 -3.81 15.24 -7.76
C ALA A 152 -4.04 14.06 -8.72
N PRO A 153 -5.29 13.62 -9.00
CA PRO A 153 -6.53 13.98 -8.27
C PRO A 153 -6.46 13.68 -6.77
N THR A 154 -7.37 14.25 -5.99
CA THR A 154 -7.43 14.01 -4.54
C THR A 154 -7.85 12.57 -4.25
N ILE A 155 -7.21 11.94 -3.25
CA ILE A 155 -7.51 10.55 -2.90
C ILE A 155 -8.61 10.54 -1.85
N ARG A 156 -9.71 9.83 -2.13
CA ARG A 156 -10.82 9.65 -1.18
C ARG A 156 -11.19 8.17 -1.10
N GLY A 157 -11.26 7.67 0.13
CA GLY A 157 -11.66 6.31 0.42
C GLY A 157 -13.13 6.03 0.12
N ILE A 158 -13.52 4.78 0.34
CA ILE A 158 -14.94 4.39 0.43
C ILE A 158 -15.61 5.08 1.62
N PRO A 159 -16.95 5.28 1.60
CA PRO A 159 -17.70 5.65 2.80
C PRO A 159 -17.43 4.65 3.94
N LEU A 160 -17.27 5.16 5.16
CA LEU A 160 -17.17 4.31 6.35
C LEU A 160 -18.58 3.97 6.86
N ASP A 161 -19.29 3.13 6.09
CA ASP A 161 -20.72 2.82 6.23
C ASP A 161 -21.04 1.58 7.10
N GLY A 162 -20.04 1.00 7.78
CA GLY A 162 -20.21 -0.24 8.55
C GLY A 162 -20.38 -1.50 7.69
N GLY A 163 -20.11 -1.43 6.38
CA GLY A 163 -20.13 -2.56 5.47
C GLY A 163 -19.12 -3.68 5.81
N PRO A 164 -19.16 -4.84 5.12
CA PRO A 164 -18.33 -6.00 5.47
C PRO A 164 -16.82 -5.73 5.41
N GLY A 165 -16.20 -5.58 6.59
CA GLY A 165 -14.77 -5.24 6.73
C GLY A 165 -14.48 -3.74 6.77
N VAL A 166 -15.50 -2.88 6.84
CA VAL A 166 -15.41 -1.42 6.90
C VAL A 166 -15.84 -0.95 8.29
N ALA A 167 -15.24 0.13 8.79
CA ALA A 167 -15.72 0.79 10.02
C ALA A 167 -17.05 1.54 9.76
N GLU A 168 -17.84 1.76 10.80
CA GLU A 168 -18.99 2.69 10.76
C GLU A 168 -18.54 4.02 11.40
N ILE A 169 -18.36 5.05 10.57
CA ILE A 169 -18.02 6.42 11.00
C ILE A 169 -18.96 7.40 10.27
N PRO A 170 -20.03 7.86 10.94
CA PRO A 170 -20.91 8.91 10.40
C PRO A 170 -20.15 10.23 10.15
N ASP A 171 -20.68 11.06 9.25
CA ASP A 171 -20.18 12.41 8.94
C ASP A 171 -19.91 13.25 10.20
N THR A 172 -18.71 13.85 10.25
CA THR A 172 -18.25 14.70 11.37
C THR A 172 -18.07 16.19 11.03
N ASP A 173 -18.16 16.61 9.76
CA ASP A 173 -17.88 18.00 9.34
C ASP A 173 -18.89 18.62 8.33
N GLY A 174 -19.86 17.85 7.86
CA GLY A 174 -20.83 18.22 6.83
C GLY A 174 -20.40 17.84 5.40
N GLY A 175 -19.45 16.92 5.24
CA GLY A 175 -18.78 16.60 3.97
C GLY A 175 -17.85 17.73 3.48
N ALA A 176 -17.27 18.50 4.40
CA ALA A 176 -16.52 19.72 4.12
C ALA A 176 -15.06 19.47 3.70
N MET A 177 -14.38 18.46 4.27
CA MET A 177 -13.03 18.06 3.88
C MET A 177 -13.02 16.91 2.87
N ASP A 178 -13.95 15.95 3.00
CA ASP A 178 -13.94 14.71 2.22
C ASP A 178 -14.94 14.66 1.05
N GLY A 179 -16.03 15.43 1.13
CA GLY A 179 -17.10 15.52 0.14
C GLY A 179 -18.33 14.63 0.40
N ASP A 180 -18.44 13.93 1.54
CA ASP A 180 -19.54 13.00 1.83
C ASP A 180 -20.36 13.39 3.08
N PRO A 181 -21.55 14.02 2.92
CA PRO A 181 -22.37 14.51 4.03
C PRO A 181 -23.22 13.40 4.69
N VAL A 182 -22.68 12.18 4.78
CA VAL A 182 -23.35 11.01 5.38
C VAL A 182 -22.39 10.16 6.22
N HIS A 183 -21.23 9.80 5.68
CA HIS A 183 -20.18 9.05 6.38
C HIS A 183 -18.80 9.60 6.05
N ASP A 184 -17.97 9.81 7.08
CA ASP A 184 -16.56 10.18 6.93
C ASP A 184 -15.85 9.21 5.95
N ARG A 185 -14.90 9.76 5.18
CA ARG A 185 -14.00 9.03 4.29
C ARG A 185 -12.55 9.33 4.63
N ALA A 186 -11.70 8.36 4.37
CA ALA A 186 -10.25 8.55 4.44
C ALA A 186 -9.74 9.46 3.31
N MET A 187 -8.86 10.41 3.63
CA MET A 187 -8.40 11.49 2.75
C MET A 187 -6.91 11.43 2.46
N GLY A 188 -6.54 11.75 1.21
CA GLY A 188 -5.17 12.02 0.80
C GLY A 188 -4.21 10.83 0.89
N PRO A 189 -2.89 11.07 0.78
CA PRO A 189 -1.88 10.02 0.66
C PRO A 189 -1.66 9.20 1.93
N MET A 190 -2.13 9.67 3.09
CA MET A 190 -2.02 8.95 4.37
C MET A 190 -3.39 8.53 4.94
N GLN A 191 -4.48 8.71 4.17
CA GLN A 191 -5.82 8.20 4.45
C GLN A 191 -6.39 8.59 5.83
N PHE A 192 -6.24 9.86 6.20
CA PHE A 192 -6.83 10.42 7.44
C PHE A 192 -8.34 10.68 7.30
N ILE A 193 -9.11 10.35 8.33
CA ILE A 193 -10.52 10.78 8.45
C ILE A 193 -10.63 12.22 9.00
N PRO A 194 -11.67 13.00 8.62
CA PRO A 194 -11.88 14.38 9.06
C PRO A 194 -11.72 14.61 10.57
N GLU A 195 -12.34 13.80 11.43
CA GLU A 195 -12.26 13.97 12.89
C GLU A 195 -10.84 13.80 13.48
N THR A 196 -9.96 13.09 12.77
CA THR A 196 -8.53 12.96 13.13
C THR A 196 -7.71 14.09 12.54
N TRP A 197 -7.99 14.50 11.29
CA TRP A 197 -7.32 15.64 10.66
C TRP A 197 -7.53 16.94 11.45
N LEU A 198 -8.77 17.20 11.87
CA LEU A 198 -9.15 18.34 12.72
C LEU A 198 -8.39 18.43 14.07
N LYS A 199 -7.79 17.32 14.54
CA LYS A 199 -7.07 17.24 15.82
C LYS A 199 -5.55 17.22 15.65
N TRP A 200 -5.04 16.71 14.52
CA TRP A 200 -3.62 16.40 14.34
C TRP A 200 -2.97 17.05 13.12
N GLY A 201 -3.74 17.56 12.17
CA GLY A 201 -3.26 18.21 10.95
C GLY A 201 -2.27 19.34 11.24
N VAL A 202 -1.21 19.42 10.44
CA VAL A 202 -0.23 20.51 10.46
C VAL A 202 0.18 20.91 9.04
N ASP A 203 0.39 22.21 8.87
CA ASP A 203 1.18 22.80 7.78
C ASP A 203 2.63 22.30 7.94
N ALA A 204 3.12 21.60 6.92
CA ALA A 204 4.48 21.07 6.88
C ALA A 204 5.27 21.55 5.65
N ASN A 205 4.58 21.93 4.56
CA ASN A 205 5.20 22.52 3.37
C ASN A 205 5.52 24.03 3.53
N GLY A 206 4.96 24.71 4.53
CA GLY A 206 5.16 26.12 4.84
C GLY A 206 4.33 27.11 4.02
N ASP A 207 3.24 26.66 3.35
CA ASP A 207 2.42 27.51 2.48
C ASP A 207 1.28 28.29 3.20
N GLY A 208 0.99 27.95 4.46
CA GLY A 208 -0.07 28.55 5.28
C GLY A 208 -1.40 27.80 5.28
N ARG A 209 -1.47 26.61 4.66
CA ARG A 209 -2.62 25.70 4.66
C ARG A 209 -2.33 24.46 5.51
N VAL A 210 -3.38 23.72 5.86
CA VAL A 210 -3.30 22.41 6.52
C VAL A 210 -4.09 21.42 5.68
N ASP A 211 -3.45 20.89 4.64
CA ASP A 211 -4.13 20.24 3.51
C ASP A 211 -3.96 18.70 3.55
N PRO A 212 -5.05 17.92 3.73
CA PRO A 212 -4.94 16.47 3.85
C PRO A 212 -4.48 15.81 2.54
N ASP A 213 -4.61 16.49 1.40
CA ASP A 213 -4.13 16.00 0.11
C ASP A 213 -2.69 16.46 -0.21
N ASN A 214 -2.00 17.18 0.68
CA ASN A 214 -0.56 17.38 0.60
C ASN A 214 0.20 16.28 1.36
N ILE A 215 1.22 15.69 0.74
CA ILE A 215 1.96 14.56 1.31
C ILE A 215 2.91 14.96 2.44
N ASP A 216 3.43 16.20 2.46
CA ASP A 216 4.27 16.70 3.55
C ASP A 216 3.44 16.89 4.82
N ASP A 217 2.31 17.60 4.71
CA ASP A 217 1.34 17.81 5.79
C ASP A 217 0.85 16.47 6.35
N ALA A 218 0.47 15.55 5.44
CA ALA A 218 -0.02 14.22 5.81
C ALA A 218 1.08 13.36 6.47
N ALA A 219 2.32 13.41 5.99
CA ALA A 219 3.44 12.65 6.57
C ALA A 219 3.81 13.15 7.97
N LEU A 220 3.91 14.47 8.17
CA LEU A 220 4.21 15.03 9.49
C LEU A 220 3.03 14.84 10.46
N THR A 221 1.79 14.96 9.99
CA THR A 221 0.60 14.64 10.78
C THR A 221 0.60 13.18 11.25
N ALA A 222 0.93 12.23 10.35
CA ALA A 222 1.12 10.82 10.71
C ALA A 222 2.24 10.64 11.73
N ALA A 223 3.39 11.29 11.56
CA ALA A 223 4.51 11.18 12.50
C ALA A 223 4.13 11.68 13.91
N ARG A 224 3.49 12.85 14.01
CA ARG A 224 2.99 13.41 15.27
C ARG A 224 1.96 12.50 15.94
N TYR A 225 1.01 11.96 15.17
CA TYR A 225 -0.02 11.05 15.65
C TYR A 225 0.58 9.75 16.18
N LEU A 226 1.42 9.06 15.40
CA LEU A 226 2.05 7.80 15.77
C LEU A 226 2.89 7.94 17.06
N CYS A 227 3.71 8.99 17.15
CA CYS A 227 4.48 9.31 18.36
C CYS A 227 3.57 9.52 19.58
N ALA A 228 2.46 10.25 19.44
CA ALA A 228 1.52 10.48 20.53
C ALA A 228 0.72 9.23 20.93
N ARG A 229 0.51 8.27 20.02
CA ARG A 229 -0.24 7.03 20.30
C ARG A 229 0.61 5.88 20.85
N GLY A 230 1.88 5.77 20.44
CA GLY A 230 2.79 4.71 20.88
C GLY A 230 3.89 5.13 21.88
N GLY A 231 4.20 6.43 21.98
CA GLY A 231 5.31 6.92 22.80
C GLY A 231 6.65 6.59 22.15
N ASP A 232 7.38 5.64 22.72
CA ASP A 232 8.66 5.14 22.21
C ASP A 232 8.43 4.11 21.09
N LEU A 233 8.66 4.51 19.83
CA LEU A 233 8.51 3.65 18.66
C LEU A 233 9.81 2.89 18.32
N THR A 234 10.90 3.08 19.09
CA THR A 234 12.08 2.20 19.05
C THR A 234 11.82 0.90 19.82
N ALA A 235 10.89 0.91 20.77
CA ALA A 235 10.36 -0.26 21.44
C ALA A 235 9.23 -0.92 20.63
N ALA A 236 9.29 -2.25 20.48
CA ALA A 236 8.30 -3.03 19.73
C ALA A 236 6.84 -2.78 20.19
N ALA A 237 6.63 -2.66 21.51
CA ALA A 237 5.31 -2.42 22.08
C ALA A 237 4.72 -1.05 21.70
N GLY A 238 5.54 0.02 21.72
CA GLY A 238 5.09 1.36 21.33
C GLY A 238 4.84 1.46 19.83
N TRP A 239 5.71 0.87 19.00
CA TRP A 239 5.48 0.77 17.55
C TRP A 239 4.18 0.03 17.23
N GLN A 240 3.95 -1.14 17.85
CA GLN A 240 2.72 -1.90 17.66
C GLN A 240 1.48 -1.13 18.14
N GLN A 241 1.57 -0.43 19.28
CA GLN A 241 0.49 0.41 19.80
C GLN A 241 0.16 1.60 18.87
N ALA A 242 1.17 2.23 18.27
CA ALA A 242 0.98 3.30 17.30
C ALA A 242 0.26 2.80 16.03
N LEU A 243 0.68 1.66 15.48
CA LEU A 243 0.06 1.11 14.27
C LEU A 243 -1.36 0.59 14.53
N MET A 244 -1.62 -0.09 15.67
CA MET A 244 -2.99 -0.46 16.10
C MET A 244 -3.90 0.76 16.33
N ALA A 245 -3.33 1.91 16.66
CA ALA A 245 -4.06 3.17 16.79
C ALA A 245 -4.25 3.92 15.46
N TYR A 246 -3.50 3.56 14.41
CA TYR A 246 -3.69 4.05 13.05
C TYR A 246 -4.78 3.23 12.35
N ASN A 247 -4.67 1.89 12.41
CA ASN A 247 -5.66 0.95 11.90
C ASN A 247 -5.66 -0.31 12.79
N LEU A 248 -6.83 -0.68 13.34
CA LEU A 248 -6.98 -1.77 14.30
C LEU A 248 -7.01 -3.16 13.62
N SER A 249 -6.03 -3.44 12.76
CA SER A 249 -5.89 -4.67 12.00
C SER A 249 -4.48 -5.28 12.12
N GLY A 250 -4.42 -6.54 12.54
CA GLY A 250 -3.15 -7.28 12.63
C GLY A 250 -2.47 -7.47 11.26
N ASP A 251 -3.27 -7.69 10.22
CA ASP A 251 -2.78 -7.84 8.84
C ASP A 251 -2.23 -6.52 8.30
N TYR A 252 -2.83 -5.38 8.67
CA TYR A 252 -2.32 -4.05 8.35
C TYR A 252 -0.96 -3.79 9.03
N LEU A 253 -0.87 -4.07 10.34
CA LEU A 253 0.37 -3.89 11.10
C LEU A 253 1.51 -4.75 10.53
N ALA A 254 1.21 -6.00 10.14
CA ALA A 254 2.16 -6.85 9.43
C ALA A 254 2.56 -6.23 8.07
N LEU A 255 1.59 -5.89 7.22
CA LEU A 255 1.88 -5.34 5.88
C LEU A 255 2.71 -4.04 5.92
N VAL A 256 2.44 -3.16 6.88
CA VAL A 256 3.26 -1.96 7.12
C VAL A 256 4.67 -2.32 7.62
N ARG A 257 4.81 -3.29 8.54
CA ARG A 257 6.13 -3.79 8.98
C ARG A 257 6.95 -4.27 7.78
N ASP A 258 6.38 -5.14 6.96
CA ASP A 258 7.07 -5.78 5.84
C ASP A 258 7.59 -4.74 4.84
N ARG A 259 6.76 -3.74 4.53
CA ARG A 259 7.11 -2.64 3.61
C ARG A 259 8.16 -1.72 4.22
N ALA A 260 7.98 -1.30 5.46
CA ALA A 260 8.97 -0.51 6.19
C ALA A 260 10.33 -1.23 6.31
N SER A 261 10.32 -2.55 6.55
CA SER A 261 11.52 -3.37 6.59
C SER A 261 12.19 -3.49 5.22
N ALA A 262 11.42 -3.62 4.13
CA ALA A 262 11.96 -3.62 2.77
C ALA A 262 12.67 -2.28 2.45
N TYR A 263 11.98 -1.15 2.70
CA TYR A 263 12.56 0.19 2.56
C TYR A 263 13.81 0.39 3.44
N SER A 264 13.84 -0.23 4.63
CA SER A 264 14.98 -0.15 5.54
C SER A 264 16.28 -0.79 5.03
N VAL A 265 16.19 -1.65 4.01
CA VAL A 265 17.34 -2.32 3.39
C VAL A 265 17.48 -1.99 1.90
N GLY A 266 16.85 -0.90 1.43
CA GLY A 266 16.94 -0.46 0.04
C GLY A 266 16.19 -1.34 -0.96
N VAL A 267 15.15 -2.06 -0.51
CA VAL A 267 14.36 -2.97 -1.35
C VAL A 267 12.97 -2.41 -1.56
N ARG A 268 12.55 -2.31 -2.83
CA ARG A 268 11.15 -2.15 -3.20
C ARG A 268 10.33 -3.40 -2.82
N PRO A 269 9.24 -3.28 -2.03
CA PRO A 269 8.33 -4.39 -1.77
C PRO A 269 7.47 -4.73 -3.00
N ASP A 270 7.01 -5.99 -3.06
CA ASP A 270 6.09 -6.53 -4.09
C ASP A 270 4.64 -5.99 -3.96
#